data_AF-A0A2D6W3D7-F1
#
_entry.id   AF-A0A2D6W3D7-F1
#
_cell.length_a   1.000
_cell.length_b   1.000
_cell.length_c   1.000
_cell.angle_alpha   90.00
_cell.angle_beta   90.00
_cell.angle_gamma   90.00
#
_symmetry.space_group_name_H-M   'P 1'
#
loop_
_entity.id
_entity.type
_entity.pdbx_description
1 polymer ?
#
loop_
_entity_poly.entity_id
_entity_poly.type
_entity_poly.pdbx_seq_one_letter_code
_entity_poly.pdbx_strand_id
1 'polypeptide(L)'
;MPVMEKKRMIHRIEEVILILLILLNALDFFEILPADMDYAKKVISWTALGYLLYKTSLTTIFFNNRHRHVDILLIISYFMLIFKNIILFSSGVIEEFVIFYDFQNFILDNALMLELYFFITGGIIIILLAVYSSFFIDVREPSLMNIIHEEGRPDSIYKFLTRIVTVYLVYTAFFVAVFNLIMEWLAIAIDAPLIMLGLLFYLFIIMRHYRKYNVESLIYRIGKFGEIFYEKFISLFHYKKTILLGISGMLVLHLLTDALSFILPYILTFRDSLYFSQLGAGHDSLIPLFLGQIENQPFLEQFSLFFVYLLNAIGILFLLILPSFFWYSAFTGRIYHASKLRLALFFSSVSVLLIAPVFSISRLKDKAILGVDIQTGFANNIFFSSFFQVLFFVAVVFLLLYLLMKYFKMPIIYFAVITTLLFFTYYIYLFFTSLIFYYIDIIPALFAASRLFLSFHFLVFFAINILFYVAGFIMLIDEIIKEKVYKNFL
;
A
#
# COMPACT_ATOMS: atom_id res chain seq x y z
N MET A 1 -35.48 23.69 5.95
CA MET A 1 -35.33 22.24 5.72
C MET A 1 -34.95 21.58 7.04
N PRO A 2 -35.80 20.74 7.66
CA PRO A 2 -35.49 20.08 8.92
C PRO A 2 -34.17 19.30 8.85
N VAL A 3 -33.42 19.27 9.95
CA VAL A 3 -32.06 18.66 10.04
C VAL A 3 -32.04 17.20 9.53
N MET A 4 -33.15 16.48 9.67
CA MET A 4 -33.30 15.12 9.14
C MET A 4 -33.35 15.04 7.61
N GLU A 5 -33.98 16.00 6.93
CA GLU A 5 -34.00 16.03 5.46
C GLU A 5 -32.62 16.31 4.88
N LYS A 6 -31.86 17.21 5.52
CA LYS A 6 -30.47 17.51 5.09
C LYS A 6 -29.56 16.29 5.21
N LYS A 7 -29.67 15.51 6.29
CA LYS A 7 -28.91 14.25 6.45
C LYS A 7 -29.30 13.21 5.40
N ARG A 8 -30.60 13.04 5.12
CA ARG A 8 -31.08 12.12 4.09
C ARG A 8 -30.58 12.49 2.69
N MET A 9 -30.56 13.78 2.36
CA MET A 9 -30.08 14.25 1.06
C MET A 9 -28.58 13.99 0.87
N ILE A 10 -27.76 14.21 1.90
CA ILE A 10 -26.31 13.94 1.85
C ILE A 10 -26.05 12.45 1.61
N HIS A 11 -26.73 11.56 2.33
CA HIS A 11 -26.59 10.11 2.13
C HIS A 11 -26.98 9.68 0.72
N ARG A 12 -28.03 10.26 0.13
CA ARG A 12 -28.42 9.97 -1.26
C ARG A 12 -27.33 10.38 -2.26
N ILE A 13 -26.67 11.52 -2.05
CA ILE A 13 -25.58 11.97 -2.92
C ILE A 13 -24.38 11.02 -2.79
N GLU A 14 -24.01 10.63 -1.58
CA GLU A 14 -22.94 9.66 -1.32
C GLU A 14 -23.22 8.30 -1.99
N GLU A 15 -24.47 7.80 -1.90
CA GLU A 15 -24.90 6.58 -2.59
C GLU A 15 -24.83 6.70 -4.11
N VAL A 16 -25.25 7.83 -4.69
CA VAL A 16 -25.21 8.06 -6.14
C VAL A 16 -23.77 8.12 -6.65
N ILE A 17 -22.87 8.81 -5.94
CA ILE A 17 -21.44 8.87 -6.29
C ILE A 17 -20.85 7.46 -6.24
N LEU A 18 -21.16 6.68 -5.21
CA LEU A 18 -20.68 5.31 -5.08
C LEU A 18 -21.19 4.43 -6.24
N ILE A 19 -22.48 4.50 -6.58
CA ILE A 19 -23.04 3.74 -7.71
C ILE A 19 -22.36 4.14 -9.02
N LEU A 20 -22.13 5.44 -9.24
CA LEU A 20 -21.44 5.92 -10.43
C LEU A 20 -20.01 5.40 -10.52
N LEU A 21 -19.25 5.45 -9.42
CA LEU A 21 -17.90 4.89 -9.37
C LEU A 21 -17.88 3.40 -9.67
N ILE A 22 -18.85 2.64 -9.14
CA ILE A 22 -18.95 1.20 -9.41
C ILE A 22 -19.24 0.93 -10.89
N LEU A 23 -20.14 1.72 -11.49
CA LEU A 23 -20.48 1.59 -12.91
C LEU A 23 -19.29 1.96 -13.80
N LEU A 24 -18.56 3.03 -13.48
CA LEU A 24 -17.35 3.43 -14.20
C LEU A 24 -16.27 2.36 -14.11
N ASN A 25 -15.99 1.81 -12.93
CA ASN A 25 -15.02 0.72 -12.77
C ASN A 25 -15.45 -0.56 -13.50
N ALA A 26 -16.76 -0.83 -13.58
CA ALA A 26 -17.25 -1.99 -14.32
C ALA A 26 -17.06 -1.81 -15.84
N LEU A 27 -17.33 -0.62 -16.38
CA LEU A 27 -17.09 -0.32 -17.79
C LEU A 27 -15.59 -0.34 -18.13
N ASP A 28 -14.76 0.19 -17.24
CA ASP A 28 -13.31 0.20 -17.37
C ASP A 28 -12.72 -1.21 -17.39
N PHE A 29 -13.20 -2.10 -16.52
CA PHE A 29 -12.80 -3.51 -16.54
C PHE A 29 -13.07 -4.24 -17.85
N PHE A 30 -14.14 -3.87 -18.55
CA PHE A 30 -14.44 -4.43 -19.86
C PHE A 30 -13.70 -3.70 -21.00
N GLU A 31 -12.79 -2.78 -20.68
CA GLU A 31 -12.06 -1.91 -21.62
C GLU A 31 -13.02 -1.11 -22.52
N ILE A 32 -14.22 -0.79 -22.02
CA ILE A 32 -15.25 -0.03 -22.76
C ILE A 32 -15.12 1.48 -22.48
N LEU A 33 -14.50 1.85 -21.36
CA LEU A 33 -14.45 3.23 -20.91
C LEU A 33 -13.44 4.04 -21.75
N PRO A 34 -13.83 5.16 -22.38
CA PRO A 34 -12.88 6.02 -23.08
C PRO A 34 -11.96 6.72 -22.08
N ALA A 35 -10.74 7.06 -22.49
CA ALA A 35 -9.73 7.69 -21.64
C ALA A 35 -10.23 8.95 -20.90
N ASP A 36 -11.02 9.81 -21.55
CA ASP A 36 -11.63 10.99 -20.92
C ASP A 36 -12.44 10.62 -19.66
N MET A 37 -13.19 9.53 -19.74
CA MET A 37 -14.02 9.05 -18.64
C MET A 37 -13.19 8.31 -17.58
N ASP A 38 -12.10 7.64 -17.97
CA ASP A 38 -11.13 7.07 -17.01
C ASP A 38 -10.43 8.17 -16.20
N TYR A 39 -10.03 9.27 -16.84
CA TYR A 39 -9.51 10.43 -16.12
C TYR A 39 -10.53 11.03 -15.16
N ALA A 40 -11.78 11.22 -15.61
CA ALA A 40 -12.85 11.71 -14.76
C ALA A 40 -13.09 10.79 -13.55
N LYS A 41 -13.08 9.47 -13.76
CA LYS A 41 -13.16 8.44 -12.71
C LYS A 41 -12.07 8.61 -11.67
N LYS A 42 -10.82 8.82 -12.09
CA LYS A 42 -9.67 9.06 -11.20
C LYS A 42 -9.79 10.36 -10.42
N VAL A 43 -10.19 11.47 -11.06
CA VAL A 43 -10.42 12.76 -10.40
C VAL A 43 -11.54 12.68 -9.35
N ILE A 44 -12.66 12.01 -9.67
CA ILE A 44 -13.76 11.79 -8.72
C ILE A 44 -13.26 10.98 -7.52
N SER A 45 -12.46 9.94 -7.77
CA SER A 45 -11.94 9.07 -6.72
C SER A 45 -10.96 9.79 -5.80
N TRP A 46 -10.06 10.62 -6.34
CA TRP A 46 -9.18 11.49 -5.56
C TRP A 46 -9.98 12.51 -4.73
N THR A 47 -11.03 13.09 -5.32
CA THR A 47 -11.93 14.01 -4.60
C THR A 47 -12.66 13.32 -3.46
N ALA A 48 -13.15 12.10 -3.69
CA ALA A 48 -13.81 11.28 -2.67
C ALA A 48 -12.84 10.96 -1.52
N LEU A 49 -11.59 10.62 -1.81
CA LEU A 49 -10.56 10.42 -0.80
C LEU A 49 -10.29 11.69 0.01
N GLY A 50 -10.14 12.84 -0.66
CA GLY A 50 -9.99 14.13 0.02
C GLY A 50 -11.14 14.41 0.99
N TYR A 51 -12.38 14.11 0.57
CA TYR A 51 -13.56 14.22 1.43
C TYR A 51 -13.52 13.24 2.61
N LEU A 52 -13.10 11.99 2.42
CA LEU A 52 -12.96 11.00 3.49
C LEU A 52 -11.92 11.46 4.54
N LEU A 53 -10.74 11.92 4.10
CA LEU A 53 -9.72 12.46 5.02
C LEU A 53 -10.24 13.69 5.79
N TYR A 54 -11.03 14.54 5.14
CA TYR A 54 -11.68 15.67 5.82
C TYR A 54 -12.72 15.22 6.87
N LYS A 55 -13.44 14.13 6.61
CA LYS A 55 -14.41 13.56 7.55
C LYS A 55 -13.73 12.95 8.76
N THR A 56 -12.65 12.22 8.54
CA THR A 56 -11.76 11.69 9.58
C THR A 56 -11.22 12.79 10.50
N SER A 57 -10.96 13.99 9.97
CA SER A 57 -10.34 15.11 10.69
C SER A 57 -8.91 14.80 11.14
N LEU A 58 -7.94 15.14 10.29
CA LEU A 58 -6.51 14.97 10.58
C LEU A 58 -6.10 15.65 11.89
N THR A 59 -6.64 16.83 12.16
CA THR A 59 -6.40 17.56 13.42
C THR A 59 -6.94 16.85 14.66
N THR A 60 -7.96 16.00 14.53
CA THR A 60 -8.40 15.12 15.62
C THR A 60 -7.34 14.06 15.93
N ILE A 61 -6.70 13.47 14.92
CA ILE A 61 -5.60 12.51 15.13
C ILE A 61 -4.39 13.21 15.77
N PHE A 62 -4.05 14.40 15.27
CA PHE A 62 -2.83 15.09 15.70
C PHE A 62 -2.95 15.80 17.05
N PHE A 63 -4.10 16.42 17.35
CA PHE A 63 -4.28 17.30 18.51
C PHE A 63 -5.46 16.91 19.40
N ASN A 64 -6.25 15.89 19.03
CA ASN A 64 -7.54 15.58 19.65
C ASN A 64 -8.51 16.78 19.68
N ASN A 65 -8.44 17.62 18.66
CA ASN A 65 -9.37 18.73 18.46
C ASN A 65 -9.60 18.96 16.96
N ARG A 66 -10.85 19.13 16.55
CA ARG A 66 -11.21 19.26 15.14
C ARG A 66 -11.13 20.72 14.68
N HIS A 67 -10.22 20.99 13.75
CA HIS A 67 -10.08 22.29 13.10
C HIS A 67 -10.29 22.18 11.59
N ARG A 68 -11.55 22.35 11.16
CA ARG A 68 -12.00 22.13 9.78
C ARG A 68 -11.16 22.86 8.72
N HIS A 69 -10.76 24.11 8.97
CA HIS A 69 -9.97 24.89 8.02
C HIS A 69 -8.55 24.35 7.85
N VAL A 70 -7.93 23.92 8.96
CA VAL A 70 -6.59 23.31 8.93
C VAL A 70 -6.65 21.97 8.22
N ASP A 71 -7.67 21.14 8.48
CA ASP A 71 -7.85 19.87 7.77
C ASP A 71 -7.96 20.07 6.25
N ILE A 72 -8.79 21.03 5.79
CA ILE A 72 -8.97 21.33 4.36
C ILE A 72 -7.66 21.80 3.73
N LEU A 73 -6.98 22.77 4.36
CA LEU A 73 -5.73 23.31 3.82
C LEU A 73 -4.60 22.27 3.83
N LEU A 74 -4.55 21.38 4.82
CA LEU A 74 -3.63 20.25 4.82
C LEU A 74 -3.89 19.32 3.63
N ILE A 75 -5.16 18.92 3.42
CA ILE A 75 -5.52 18.03 2.32
C ILE A 75 -5.17 18.68 0.97
N ILE A 76 -5.50 19.96 0.79
CA ILE A 76 -5.11 20.71 -0.42
C ILE A 76 -3.58 20.69 -0.58
N SER A 77 -2.82 21.01 0.47
CA SER A 77 -1.36 21.01 0.40
C SER A 77 -0.79 19.64 0.02
N TYR A 78 -1.36 18.55 0.52
CA TYR A 78 -0.94 17.19 0.16
C TYR A 78 -1.21 16.88 -1.31
N PHE A 79 -2.40 17.21 -1.83
CA PHE A 79 -2.69 17.08 -3.27
C PHE A 79 -1.76 17.93 -4.14
N MET A 80 -1.39 19.13 -3.67
CA MET A 80 -0.40 19.96 -4.38
C MET A 80 0.99 19.30 -4.40
N LEU A 81 1.42 18.66 -3.32
CA LEU A 81 2.72 17.96 -3.28
C LEU A 81 2.78 16.72 -4.18
N ILE A 82 1.66 16.04 -4.44
CA ILE A 82 1.59 14.90 -5.37
C ILE A 82 1.16 15.27 -6.78
N PHE A 83 1.15 16.57 -7.13
CA PHE A 83 0.70 17.01 -8.45
C PHE A 83 1.49 16.35 -9.61
N LYS A 84 2.75 15.96 -9.36
CA LYS A 84 3.55 15.15 -10.29
C LYS A 84 2.86 13.85 -10.75
N ASN A 85 2.05 13.23 -9.89
CA ASN A 85 1.32 12.01 -10.24
C ASN A 85 0.20 12.29 -11.25
N ILE A 86 -0.38 13.49 -11.22
CA ILE A 86 -1.35 13.95 -12.22
C ILE A 86 -0.67 14.14 -13.56
N ILE A 87 0.50 14.77 -13.58
CA ILE A 87 1.32 14.94 -14.79
C ILE A 87 1.69 13.57 -15.38
N LEU A 88 2.17 12.65 -14.53
CA LEU A 88 2.54 11.30 -14.94
C LEU A 88 1.35 10.57 -15.57
N PHE A 89 0.17 10.64 -14.94
CA PHE A 89 -1.03 10.07 -15.50
C PHE A 89 -1.39 10.69 -16.86
N SER A 90 -1.35 12.02 -16.94
CA SER A 90 -1.65 12.76 -18.18
C SER A 90 -0.72 12.35 -19.33
N SER A 91 0.55 12.08 -19.03
CA SER A 91 1.54 11.65 -20.03
C SER A 91 1.30 10.24 -20.57
N GLY A 92 0.71 9.35 -19.77
CA GLY A 92 0.49 7.95 -20.16
C GLY A 92 -0.75 7.73 -21.03
N VAL A 93 -1.66 8.71 -21.13
CA VAL A 93 -2.99 8.52 -21.75
C VAL A 93 -3.32 9.62 -22.77
N ILE A 94 -2.36 10.50 -23.10
CA ILE A 94 -2.63 11.71 -23.92
C ILE A 94 -3.29 11.41 -25.26
N GLU A 95 -2.84 10.37 -25.95
CA GLU A 95 -3.28 10.03 -27.32
C GLU A 95 -4.72 9.52 -27.37
N GLU A 96 -5.28 9.14 -26.23
CA GLU A 96 -6.63 8.56 -26.14
C GLU A 96 -7.70 9.59 -25.73
N PHE A 97 -7.30 10.80 -25.29
CA PHE A 97 -8.24 11.86 -24.90
C PHE A 97 -8.85 12.59 -26.09
N VAL A 98 -10.17 12.77 -26.08
CA VAL A 98 -10.91 13.53 -27.09
C VAL A 98 -11.46 14.83 -26.49
N ILE A 99 -12.04 14.79 -25.30
CA ILE A 99 -12.71 15.94 -24.67
C ILE A 99 -11.71 16.81 -23.91
N PHE A 100 -10.80 16.19 -23.15
CA PHE A 100 -9.84 16.90 -22.30
C PHE A 100 -8.48 17.14 -22.97
N TYR A 101 -8.34 16.84 -24.26
CA TYR A 101 -7.06 16.88 -24.98
C TYR A 101 -6.27 18.19 -24.79
N ASP A 102 -6.90 19.34 -25.02
CA ASP A 102 -6.24 20.65 -24.87
C ASP A 102 -5.80 20.94 -23.43
N PHE A 103 -6.59 20.49 -22.45
CA PHE A 103 -6.26 20.64 -21.04
C PHE A 103 -5.08 19.74 -20.65
N GLN A 104 -5.03 18.51 -21.17
CA GLN A 104 -3.91 17.60 -20.93
C GLN A 104 -2.62 18.08 -21.60
N ASN A 105 -2.71 18.57 -22.85
CA ASN A 105 -1.58 19.22 -23.51
C ASN A 105 -1.06 20.40 -22.69
N PHE A 106 -1.96 21.26 -22.19
CA PHE A 106 -1.56 22.36 -21.32
C PHE A 106 -0.80 21.87 -20.08
N ILE A 107 -1.27 20.79 -19.43
CA ILE A 107 -0.58 20.19 -18.28
C ILE A 107 0.82 19.72 -18.67
N LEU A 108 0.95 19.02 -19.80
CA LEU A 108 2.23 18.42 -20.23
C LEU A 108 3.22 19.48 -20.73
N ASP A 109 2.77 20.43 -21.53
CA ASP A 109 3.58 21.55 -22.02
C ASP A 109 4.14 22.40 -20.86
N ASN A 110 3.43 22.43 -19.74
CA ASN A 110 3.81 23.17 -18.54
C ASN A 110 4.22 22.25 -17.37
N ALA A 111 4.48 20.95 -17.62
CA ALA A 111 4.64 19.94 -16.57
C ALA A 111 5.66 20.34 -15.50
N LEU A 112 6.89 20.68 -15.91
CA LEU A 112 7.97 21.06 -14.99
C LEU A 112 7.61 22.31 -14.16
N MET A 113 6.93 23.27 -14.78
CA MET A 113 6.54 24.52 -14.14
C MET A 113 5.41 24.29 -13.14
N LEU A 114 4.38 23.52 -13.51
CA LEU A 114 3.27 23.16 -12.64
C LEU A 114 3.75 22.31 -11.45
N GLU A 115 4.58 21.29 -11.70
CA GLU A 115 5.17 20.48 -10.63
C GLU A 115 5.91 21.35 -9.62
N LEU A 116 6.77 22.26 -10.09
CA LEU A 116 7.53 23.16 -9.24
C LEU A 116 6.61 24.09 -8.44
N TYR A 117 5.62 24.73 -9.09
CA TYR A 117 4.72 25.67 -8.43
C TYR A 117 3.85 24.97 -7.38
N PHE A 118 3.18 23.88 -7.75
CA PHE A 118 2.33 23.15 -6.81
C PHE A 118 3.14 22.59 -5.64
N PHE A 119 4.34 22.05 -5.88
CA PHE A 119 5.19 21.57 -4.80
C PHE A 119 5.59 22.70 -3.83
N ILE A 120 6.04 23.85 -4.35
CA ILE A 120 6.44 25.00 -3.52
C ILE A 120 5.24 25.53 -2.73
N THR A 121 4.10 25.76 -3.39
CA THR A 121 2.90 26.27 -2.74
C THR A 121 2.40 25.31 -1.67
N GLY A 122 2.36 24.01 -1.95
CA GLY A 122 2.01 22.98 -0.98
C GLY A 122 2.92 23.00 0.25
N GLY A 123 4.24 23.03 0.04
CA GLY A 123 5.22 23.10 1.14
C GLY A 123 5.08 24.37 1.99
N ILE A 124 4.89 25.53 1.37
CA ILE A 124 4.67 26.80 2.08
C ILE A 124 3.39 26.73 2.93
N ILE A 125 2.30 26.18 2.39
CA ILE A 125 1.05 26.01 3.14
C ILE A 125 1.27 25.13 4.37
N ILE A 126 2.00 24.01 4.26
CA ILE A 126 2.31 23.15 5.42
C ILE A 126 3.11 23.90 6.49
N ILE A 127 4.12 24.68 6.10
CA ILE A 127 4.91 25.48 7.04
C ILE A 127 4.03 26.51 7.75
N LEU A 128 3.19 27.25 7.01
CA LEU A 128 2.28 28.24 7.57
C LEU A 128 1.25 27.59 8.51
N LEU A 129 0.72 26.43 8.15
CA LEU A 129 -0.19 25.66 9.00
C LEU A 129 0.52 25.16 10.26
N ALA A 130 1.79 24.75 10.18
CA ALA A 130 2.55 24.34 11.35
C ALA A 130 2.75 25.50 12.34
N VAL A 131 3.04 26.70 11.83
CA VAL A 131 3.12 27.93 12.65
C VAL A 131 1.76 28.26 13.28
N TYR A 132 0.70 28.27 12.47
CA TYR A 132 -0.67 28.53 12.93
C TYR A 132 -1.11 27.54 14.01
N SER A 133 -0.98 26.24 13.76
CA SER A 133 -1.38 25.18 14.69
C SER A 133 -0.57 25.17 15.97
N SER A 134 0.69 25.61 15.93
CA SER A 134 1.53 25.73 17.12
C SER A 134 1.10 26.87 18.03
N PHE A 135 0.49 27.92 17.47
CA PHE A 135 0.04 29.08 18.23
C PHE A 135 -1.42 28.96 18.71
N PHE A 136 -2.32 28.48 17.84
CA PHE A 136 -3.77 28.61 18.04
C PHE A 136 -4.48 27.32 18.48
N ILE A 137 -3.87 26.15 18.30
CA ILE A 137 -4.49 24.86 18.63
C ILE A 137 -3.92 24.38 19.96
N ASP A 138 -4.75 23.83 20.83
CA ASP A 138 -4.28 23.20 22.08
C ASP A 138 -4.00 21.72 21.83
N VAL A 139 -2.87 21.20 22.30
CA VAL A 139 -2.63 19.74 22.32
C VAL A 139 -3.45 19.15 23.47
N ARG A 140 -4.29 18.15 23.18
CA ARG A 140 -5.10 17.45 24.20
C ARG A 140 -4.81 15.95 24.20
N GLU A 141 -4.97 15.33 25.36
CA GLU A 141 -4.94 13.87 25.48
C GLU A 141 -6.25 13.23 25.02
N PRO A 142 -6.23 12.06 24.36
CA PRO A 142 -5.05 11.41 23.78
C PRO A 142 -4.83 11.85 22.31
N SER A 143 -3.59 12.16 21.91
CA SER A 143 -3.26 12.57 20.53
C SER A 143 -1.81 12.27 20.16
N LEU A 144 -1.50 12.25 18.86
CA LEU A 144 -0.12 12.06 18.40
C LEU A 144 0.83 13.15 18.92
N MET A 145 0.39 14.41 18.95
CA MET A 145 1.22 15.50 19.47
C MET A 145 1.47 15.39 20.96
N ASN A 146 0.54 14.85 21.76
CA ASN A 146 0.78 14.62 23.19
C ASN A 146 1.83 13.52 23.45
N ILE A 147 1.97 12.54 22.55
CA ILE A 147 3.03 11.54 22.64
C ILE A 147 4.40 12.19 22.42
N ILE A 148 4.49 13.04 21.39
CA ILE A 148 5.77 13.58 20.91
C ILE A 148 6.16 14.85 21.69
N HIS A 149 5.19 15.64 22.14
CA HIS A 149 5.35 16.96 22.73
C HIS A 149 4.41 17.18 23.93
N GLU A 150 4.56 18.29 24.64
CA GLU A 150 3.76 18.60 25.83
C GLU A 150 2.29 18.96 25.54
N GLU A 151 1.44 18.74 26.54
CA GLU A 151 0.02 19.11 26.51
C GLU A 151 -0.19 20.63 26.62
N GLY A 152 -1.28 21.15 26.06
CA GLY A 152 -1.70 22.53 26.21
C GLY A 152 -1.07 23.49 25.20
N ARG A 153 -0.83 24.73 25.64
CA ARG A 153 -0.20 25.81 24.86
C ARG A 153 1.26 25.97 25.27
N PRO A 154 2.15 26.36 24.35
CA PRO A 154 3.55 26.64 24.71
C PRO A 154 3.62 27.85 25.65
N ASP A 155 4.31 27.69 26.78
CA ASP A 155 4.50 28.74 27.79
C ASP A 155 5.70 29.67 27.50
N SER A 156 6.54 29.30 26.53
CA SER A 156 7.79 29.99 26.21
C SER A 156 8.09 29.95 24.71
N ILE A 157 8.91 30.90 24.25
CA ILE A 157 9.31 31.00 22.84
C ILE A 157 10.04 29.74 22.38
N TYR A 158 10.88 29.14 23.24
CA TYR A 158 11.58 27.90 22.93
C TYR A 158 10.60 26.74 22.70
N LYS A 159 9.63 26.55 23.60
CA LYS A 159 8.57 25.54 23.44
C LYS A 159 7.71 25.82 22.20
N PHE A 160 7.43 27.08 21.91
CA PHE A 160 6.74 27.45 20.67
C PHE A 160 7.53 27.08 19.41
N LEU A 161 8.82 27.40 19.33
CA LEU A 161 9.68 27.07 18.19
C LEU A 161 9.84 25.56 18.01
N THR A 162 10.09 24.83 19.09
CA THR A 162 10.18 23.36 19.06
C THR A 162 8.85 22.73 18.63
N ARG A 163 7.73 23.31 19.06
CA ARG A 163 6.40 22.88 18.62
C ARG A 163 6.17 23.13 17.13
N ILE A 164 6.59 24.28 16.57
CA ILE A 164 6.51 24.55 15.12
C ILE A 164 7.23 23.44 14.34
N VAL A 165 8.47 23.15 14.73
CA VAL A 165 9.27 22.10 14.07
C VAL A 165 8.60 20.74 14.22
N THR A 166 8.09 20.42 15.40
CA THR A 166 7.43 19.13 15.65
C THR A 166 6.14 18.97 14.84
N VAL A 167 5.28 19.99 14.80
CA VAL A 167 4.03 19.98 14.01
C VAL A 167 4.35 19.88 12.51
N TYR A 168 5.35 20.63 12.04
CA TYR A 168 5.81 20.54 10.65
C TYR A 168 6.28 19.11 10.31
N LEU A 169 7.09 18.50 11.18
CA LEU A 169 7.54 17.12 11.00
C LEU A 169 6.38 16.12 11.03
N VAL A 170 5.38 16.29 11.91
CA VAL A 170 4.19 15.42 11.96
C VAL A 170 3.35 15.53 10.69
N TYR A 171 3.08 16.75 10.22
CA TYR A 171 2.35 16.95 8.95
C TYR A 171 3.11 16.34 7.77
N THR A 172 4.42 16.58 7.73
CA THR A 172 5.28 16.04 6.67
C THR A 172 5.39 14.51 6.75
N ALA A 173 5.48 13.93 7.95
CA ALA A 173 5.55 12.48 8.14
C ALA A 173 4.24 11.80 7.76
N PHE A 174 3.11 12.43 8.09
CA PHE A 174 1.80 11.95 7.65
C PHE A 174 1.69 11.98 6.13
N PHE A 175 2.16 13.06 5.49
CA PHE A 175 2.21 13.13 4.02
C PHE A 175 3.04 11.98 3.42
N VAL A 176 4.29 11.85 3.86
CA VAL A 176 5.25 10.90 3.30
C VAL A 176 4.83 9.44 3.53
N ALA A 177 4.44 9.08 4.75
CA ALA A 177 4.23 7.68 5.13
C ALA A 177 2.77 7.20 4.99
N VAL A 178 1.79 8.10 5.23
CA VAL A 178 0.37 7.75 5.28
C VAL A 178 -0.36 8.21 4.02
N PHE A 179 -0.27 9.49 3.66
CA PHE A 179 -1.03 10.02 2.53
C PHE A 179 -0.57 9.41 1.21
N ASN A 180 0.74 9.30 0.95
CA ASN A 180 1.26 8.64 -0.24
C ASN A 180 0.80 7.17 -0.32
N LEU A 181 0.88 6.43 0.79
CA LEU A 181 0.38 5.05 0.85
C LEU A 181 -1.11 4.98 0.52
N ILE A 182 -1.94 5.85 1.12
CA ILE A 182 -3.38 5.88 0.84
C ILE A 182 -3.65 6.19 -0.64
N MET A 183 -2.85 7.07 -1.27
CA MET A 183 -2.96 7.37 -2.69
C MET A 183 -2.61 6.18 -3.57
N GLU A 184 -1.59 5.39 -3.21
CA GLU A 184 -1.25 4.13 -3.89
C GLU A 184 -2.36 3.08 -3.74
N TRP A 185 -2.87 2.88 -2.52
CA TRP A 185 -4.03 2.02 -2.27
C TRP A 185 -5.25 2.45 -3.08
N LEU A 186 -5.46 3.76 -3.21
CA LEU A 186 -6.54 4.30 -4.01
C LEU A 186 -6.32 4.01 -5.50
N ALA A 187 -5.11 4.18 -6.03
CA ALA A 187 -4.80 3.84 -7.41
C ALA A 187 -5.10 2.36 -7.70
N ILE A 188 -4.59 1.45 -6.85
CA ILE A 188 -4.92 0.01 -6.94
C ILE A 188 -6.42 -0.22 -6.83
N ALA A 189 -7.09 0.45 -5.88
CA ALA A 189 -8.50 0.20 -5.61
C ALA A 189 -9.42 0.65 -6.74
N ILE A 190 -9.05 1.73 -7.42
CA ILE A 190 -9.76 2.25 -8.59
C ILE A 190 -9.60 1.29 -9.77
N ASP A 191 -8.39 0.78 -9.98
CA ASP A 191 -8.06 -0.01 -11.17
C ASP A 191 -8.29 -1.53 -10.95
N ALA A 192 -8.47 -2.01 -9.71
CA ALA A 192 -8.62 -3.43 -9.40
C ALA A 192 -10.01 -4.02 -9.73
N PRO A 193 -10.09 -5.01 -10.64
CA PRO A 193 -11.34 -5.72 -10.96
C PRO A 193 -11.96 -6.46 -9.78
N LEU A 194 -11.13 -6.88 -8.82
CA LEU A 194 -11.59 -7.62 -7.63
C LEU A 194 -12.47 -6.75 -6.73
N ILE A 195 -12.16 -5.45 -6.61
CA ILE A 195 -12.97 -4.50 -5.86
C ILE A 195 -14.28 -4.24 -6.59
N MET A 196 -14.25 -4.17 -7.91
CA MET A 196 -15.44 -4.05 -8.75
C MET A 196 -16.35 -5.29 -8.68
N LEU A 197 -15.80 -6.52 -8.63
CA LEU A 197 -16.57 -7.73 -8.29
C LEU A 197 -17.17 -7.66 -6.88
N GLY A 198 -16.40 -7.21 -5.89
CA GLY A 198 -16.88 -7.02 -4.52
C GLY A 198 -18.02 -6.00 -4.43
N LEU A 199 -17.92 -4.91 -5.20
CA LEU A 199 -18.90 -3.84 -5.25
C LEU A 199 -20.15 -4.22 -6.06
N LEU A 200 -20.01 -4.95 -7.17
CA LEU A 200 -21.15 -5.52 -7.91
C LEU A 200 -21.90 -6.54 -7.06
N PHE A 201 -21.18 -7.39 -6.34
CA PHE A 201 -21.76 -8.34 -5.39
C PHE A 201 -22.48 -7.60 -4.24
N TYR A 202 -21.87 -6.53 -3.72
CA TYR A 202 -22.46 -5.64 -2.71
C TYR A 202 -23.77 -5.01 -3.21
N LEU A 203 -23.76 -4.36 -4.37
CA LEU A 203 -24.93 -3.73 -4.96
C LEU A 203 -26.01 -4.73 -5.32
N PHE A 204 -25.67 -5.89 -5.90
CA PHE A 204 -26.65 -6.91 -6.27
C PHE A 204 -27.36 -7.47 -5.03
N ILE A 205 -26.62 -7.74 -3.95
CA ILE A 205 -27.22 -8.23 -2.70
C ILE A 205 -28.08 -7.15 -2.06
N ILE A 206 -27.63 -5.90 -2.02
CA ILE A 206 -28.42 -4.81 -1.41
C ILE A 206 -29.67 -4.50 -2.23
N MET A 207 -29.56 -4.34 -3.56
CA MET A 207 -30.72 -4.07 -4.41
C MET A 207 -31.76 -5.20 -4.34
N ARG A 208 -31.32 -6.46 -4.28
CA ARG A 208 -32.22 -7.62 -4.26
C ARG A 208 -32.73 -7.98 -2.86
N HIS A 209 -32.00 -7.66 -1.79
CA HIS A 209 -32.28 -8.12 -0.43
C HIS A 209 -32.23 -7.04 0.66
N TYR A 210 -32.29 -5.75 0.32
CA TYR A 210 -32.25 -4.62 1.27
C TYR A 210 -33.22 -4.78 2.47
N ARG A 211 -34.43 -5.35 2.25
CA ARG A 211 -35.41 -5.58 3.33
C ARG A 211 -35.10 -6.76 4.26
N LYS A 212 -34.18 -7.65 3.87
CA LYS A 212 -33.77 -8.84 4.63
C LYS A 212 -32.31 -8.76 5.08
N TYR A 213 -31.72 -7.57 5.10
CA TYR A 213 -30.32 -7.39 5.45
C TYR A 213 -30.11 -7.71 6.92
N ASN A 214 -29.69 -8.94 7.19
CA ASN A 214 -29.38 -9.40 8.53
C ASN A 214 -28.00 -8.86 8.93
N VAL A 215 -27.87 -8.44 10.19
CA VAL A 215 -26.62 -7.90 10.80
C VAL A 215 -25.48 -8.94 10.72
N GLU A 216 -25.80 -10.20 10.44
CA GLU A 216 -24.82 -11.26 10.28
C GLU A 216 -24.25 -11.42 8.86
N SER A 217 -24.76 -10.68 7.86
CA SER A 217 -24.29 -10.79 6.48
C SER A 217 -22.80 -10.52 6.35
N LEU A 218 -22.13 -11.27 5.47
CA LEU A 218 -20.69 -11.16 5.22
C LEU A 218 -20.28 -9.73 4.87
N ILE A 219 -21.09 -9.04 4.08
CA ILE A 219 -20.87 -7.65 3.69
C ILE A 219 -20.88 -6.71 4.90
N TYR A 220 -21.87 -6.80 5.78
CA TYR A 220 -21.91 -5.99 6.99
C TYR A 220 -20.69 -6.25 7.87
N ARG A 221 -20.26 -7.52 7.96
CA ARG A 221 -19.04 -7.90 8.69
C ARG A 221 -17.79 -7.27 8.06
N ILE A 222 -17.66 -7.21 6.73
CA ILE A 222 -16.53 -6.57 6.03
C ILE A 222 -16.54 -5.05 6.28
N GLY A 223 -17.69 -4.39 6.11
CA GLY A 223 -17.78 -2.94 6.35
C GLY A 223 -17.45 -2.57 7.79
N LYS A 224 -18.04 -3.28 8.74
CA LYS A 224 -17.74 -3.13 10.18
C LYS A 224 -16.30 -3.49 10.51
N PHE A 225 -15.70 -4.47 9.82
CA PHE A 225 -14.29 -4.81 10.01
C PHE A 225 -13.38 -3.65 9.62
N GLY A 226 -13.62 -3.00 8.48
CA GLY A 226 -12.85 -1.84 8.03
C GLY A 226 -12.91 -0.68 9.03
N GLU A 227 -14.10 -0.34 9.51
CA GLU A 227 -14.31 0.72 10.51
C GLU A 227 -13.59 0.39 11.84
N ILE A 228 -13.78 -0.82 12.37
CA ILE A 228 -13.12 -1.25 13.62
C ILE A 228 -11.60 -1.31 13.45
N PHE A 229 -11.11 -1.82 12.32
CA PHE A 229 -9.68 -1.88 12.02
C PHE A 229 -9.10 -0.48 12.01
N TYR A 230 -9.77 0.45 11.30
CA TYR A 230 -9.37 1.84 11.19
C TYR A 230 -9.32 2.57 12.54
N GLU A 231 -10.38 2.50 13.33
CA GLU A 231 -10.44 3.13 14.66
C GLU A 231 -9.34 2.59 15.58
N LYS A 232 -9.17 1.26 15.61
CA LYS A 232 -8.12 0.63 16.39
C LYS A 232 -6.73 1.03 15.89
N PHE A 233 -6.53 1.06 14.58
CA PHE A 233 -5.25 1.44 13.99
C PHE A 233 -4.86 2.88 14.35
N ILE A 234 -5.80 3.83 14.26
CA ILE A 234 -5.57 5.22 14.70
C ILE A 234 -5.21 5.27 16.18
N SER A 235 -5.89 4.49 17.02
CA SER A 235 -5.60 4.50 18.46
C SER A 235 -4.19 4.03 18.81
N LEU A 236 -3.49 3.32 17.91
CA LEU A 236 -2.07 3.01 18.10
C LEU A 236 -1.21 4.27 18.19
N PHE A 237 -1.57 5.33 17.46
CA PHE A 237 -0.87 6.61 17.41
C PHE A 237 -1.27 7.58 18.53
N HIS A 238 -2.11 7.13 19.47
CA HIS A 238 -2.57 7.90 20.61
C HIS A 238 -1.84 7.55 21.92
N TYR A 239 -1.03 6.48 21.93
CA TYR A 239 -0.23 6.07 23.10
C TYR A 239 1.22 5.73 22.76
N LYS A 240 2.15 6.18 23.61
CA LYS A 240 3.61 5.91 23.49
C LYS A 240 3.95 4.43 23.36
N LYS A 241 3.19 3.57 24.06
CA LYS A 241 3.42 2.12 24.08
C LYS A 241 3.06 1.44 22.74
N THR A 242 2.09 1.98 22.01
CA THR A 242 1.52 1.34 20.81
C THR A 242 1.94 2.01 19.51
N ILE A 243 2.53 3.21 19.55
CA ILE A 243 2.93 3.95 18.34
C ILE A 243 3.89 3.15 17.47
N LEU A 244 4.79 2.37 18.08
CA LEU A 244 5.77 1.54 17.39
C LEU A 244 5.08 0.41 16.61
N LEU A 245 4.03 -0.18 17.17
CA LEU A 245 3.17 -1.14 16.48
C LEU A 245 2.40 -0.48 15.32
N GLY A 246 2.00 0.79 15.47
CA GLY A 246 1.42 1.57 14.39
C GLY A 246 2.39 1.80 13.23
N ILE A 247 3.64 2.17 13.52
CA ILE A 247 4.70 2.38 12.51
C ILE A 247 5.04 1.07 11.78
N SER A 248 5.23 -0.04 12.52
CA SER A 248 5.46 -1.35 11.88
C SER A 248 4.27 -1.81 11.05
N GLY A 249 3.05 -1.47 11.47
CA GLY A 249 1.82 -1.74 10.72
C GLY A 249 1.76 -1.00 9.39
N MET A 250 2.09 0.30 9.40
CA MET A 250 2.22 1.08 8.18
C MET A 250 3.27 0.45 7.25
N LEU A 251 4.46 0.09 7.76
CA LEU A 251 5.52 -0.52 6.97
C LEU A 251 5.07 -1.82 6.28
N VAL A 252 4.29 -2.63 6.98
CA VAL A 252 3.82 -3.91 6.43
C VAL A 252 2.65 -3.71 5.47
N LEU A 253 1.83 -2.67 5.65
CA LEU A 253 0.83 -2.27 4.65
C LEU A 253 1.48 -1.80 3.34
N HIS A 254 2.65 -1.14 3.38
CA HIS A 254 3.44 -0.84 2.17
C HIS A 254 3.78 -2.11 1.39
N LEU A 255 4.29 -3.16 2.06
CA LEU A 255 4.57 -4.45 1.42
C LEU A 255 3.32 -5.07 0.76
N LEU A 256 2.17 -4.99 1.44
CA LEU A 256 0.91 -5.52 0.91
C LEU A 256 0.45 -4.75 -0.33
N THR A 257 0.73 -3.45 -0.38
CA THR A 257 0.45 -2.57 -1.52
C THR A 257 1.22 -3.06 -2.75
N ASP A 258 2.53 -3.28 -2.60
CA ASP A 258 3.36 -3.81 -3.68
C ASP A 258 2.91 -5.23 -4.12
N ALA A 259 2.53 -6.08 -3.17
CA ALA A 259 1.98 -7.39 -3.51
C ALA A 259 0.72 -7.29 -4.39
N LEU A 260 -0.16 -6.32 -4.10
CA LEU A 260 -1.37 -6.10 -4.89
C LEU A 260 -1.06 -5.42 -6.23
N SER A 261 -0.12 -4.47 -6.28
CA SER A 261 0.27 -3.75 -7.51
C SER A 261 1.03 -4.60 -8.51
N PHE A 262 1.88 -5.53 -8.05
CA PHE A 262 2.73 -6.32 -8.93
C PHE A 262 2.22 -7.75 -9.11
N ILE A 263 2.04 -8.49 -8.01
CA ILE A 263 1.79 -9.94 -8.08
C ILE A 263 0.39 -10.25 -8.60
N LEU A 264 -0.63 -9.49 -8.17
CA LEU A 264 -1.99 -9.77 -8.58
C LEU A 264 -2.18 -9.58 -10.10
N PRO A 265 -1.68 -8.49 -10.73
CA PRO A 265 -1.66 -8.36 -12.18
C PRO A 265 -0.93 -9.50 -12.90
N TYR A 266 0.23 -9.94 -12.40
CA TYR A 266 0.94 -11.08 -13.01
C TYR A 266 0.14 -12.37 -13.01
N ILE A 267 -0.58 -12.65 -11.92
CA ILE A 267 -1.35 -13.90 -11.77
C ILE A 267 -2.63 -13.84 -12.60
N LEU A 268 -3.33 -12.69 -12.58
CA LEU A 268 -4.65 -12.55 -13.21
C LEU A 268 -4.60 -12.01 -14.64
N THR A 269 -3.41 -11.68 -15.15
CA THR A 269 -3.20 -11.08 -16.47
C THR A 269 -3.93 -9.74 -16.61
N PHE A 270 -3.94 -8.95 -15.53
CA PHE A 270 -4.37 -7.55 -15.62
C PHE A 270 -3.23 -6.73 -16.22
N ARG A 271 -3.53 -5.90 -17.20
CA ARG A 271 -2.60 -4.91 -17.73
C ARG A 271 -2.95 -3.57 -17.11
N ASP A 272 -2.48 -3.33 -15.89
CA ASP A 272 -2.59 -1.98 -15.32
C ASP A 272 -1.64 -1.04 -16.07
N SER A 273 -2.22 -0.10 -16.82
CA SER A 273 -1.49 0.81 -17.69
C SER A 273 -0.53 1.74 -16.94
N LEU A 274 -0.75 1.99 -15.65
CA LEU A 274 -0.04 3.03 -14.90
C LEU A 274 1.38 2.63 -14.48
N TYR A 275 1.56 1.43 -13.91
CA TYR A 275 2.87 0.96 -13.46
C TYR A 275 3.60 0.15 -14.53
N PHE A 276 2.90 -0.76 -15.22
CA PHE A 276 3.56 -1.68 -16.17
C PHE A 276 4.08 -0.99 -17.43
N SER A 277 3.48 0.11 -17.86
CA SER A 277 3.98 0.89 -19.00
C SER A 277 5.38 1.48 -18.75
N GLN A 278 5.74 1.73 -17.49
CA GLN A 278 6.99 2.40 -17.12
C GLN A 278 8.11 1.42 -16.78
N LEU A 279 7.78 0.18 -16.40
CA LEU A 279 8.74 -0.80 -15.92
C LEU A 279 9.52 -1.49 -17.04
N GLY A 280 9.00 -1.47 -18.28
CA GLY A 280 9.66 -2.05 -19.45
C GLY A 280 9.56 -3.58 -19.50
N ALA A 281 10.59 -4.23 -20.06
CA ALA A 281 10.60 -5.67 -20.27
C ALA A 281 10.81 -6.47 -18.97
N GLY A 282 10.28 -7.69 -18.91
CA GLY A 282 10.39 -8.57 -17.73
C GLY A 282 9.21 -8.51 -16.76
N HIS A 283 8.07 -8.00 -17.23
CA HIS A 283 6.85 -7.81 -16.45
C HIS A 283 5.63 -8.50 -17.10
N ASP A 284 5.87 -9.60 -17.80
CA ASP A 284 4.83 -10.38 -18.46
C ASP A 284 3.98 -11.15 -17.43
N SER A 285 2.69 -11.32 -17.72
CA SER A 285 1.85 -12.15 -16.86
C SER A 285 2.27 -13.62 -16.92
N LEU A 286 1.95 -14.37 -15.86
CA LEU A 286 2.38 -15.76 -15.72
C LEU A 286 1.75 -16.69 -16.76
N ILE A 287 0.53 -16.39 -17.22
CA ILE A 287 -0.20 -17.25 -18.15
C ILE A 287 0.50 -17.30 -19.52
N PRO A 288 0.81 -16.18 -20.20
CA PRO A 288 1.61 -16.17 -21.42
C PRO A 288 2.97 -16.85 -21.27
N LEU A 289 3.69 -16.60 -20.16
CA LEU A 289 4.98 -17.24 -19.90
C LEU A 289 4.85 -18.76 -19.79
N PHE A 290 3.84 -19.24 -19.06
CA PHE A 290 3.52 -20.66 -18.97
C PHE A 290 3.19 -21.25 -20.35
N LEU A 291 2.27 -20.61 -21.09
CA LEU A 291 1.85 -21.08 -22.42
C LEU A 291 3.01 -21.16 -23.42
N GLY A 292 3.89 -20.16 -23.42
CA GLY A 292 5.09 -20.16 -24.26
C GLY A 292 6.09 -21.25 -23.86
N GLN A 293 6.21 -21.55 -22.56
CA GLN A 293 7.17 -22.57 -22.09
C GLN A 293 6.69 -24.01 -22.30
N ILE A 294 5.38 -24.26 -22.26
CA ILE A 294 4.83 -25.60 -22.53
C ILE A 294 4.77 -25.93 -24.02
N GLU A 295 4.96 -24.94 -24.89
CA GLU A 295 4.96 -25.13 -26.33
C GLU A 295 6.02 -26.18 -26.71
N ASN A 296 5.59 -27.25 -27.40
CA ASN A 296 6.43 -28.38 -27.80
C ASN A 296 7.00 -29.25 -26.65
N GLN A 297 6.52 -29.11 -25.41
CA GLN A 297 6.92 -29.99 -24.31
C GLN A 297 6.04 -31.25 -24.22
N PRO A 298 6.58 -32.41 -23.77
CA PRO A 298 5.77 -33.59 -23.47
C PRO A 298 4.75 -33.34 -22.35
N PHE A 299 3.60 -34.03 -22.38
CA PHE A 299 2.49 -33.84 -21.42
C PHE A 299 2.94 -33.83 -19.94
N LEU A 300 3.85 -34.72 -19.57
CA LEU A 300 4.35 -34.83 -18.20
C LEU A 300 5.18 -33.61 -17.76
N GLU A 301 5.91 -32.98 -18.69
CA GLU A 301 6.61 -31.71 -18.44
C GLU A 301 5.63 -30.54 -18.39
N GLN A 302 4.62 -30.52 -19.28
CA GLN A 302 3.56 -29.49 -19.23
C GLN A 302 2.81 -29.50 -17.88
N PHE A 303 2.42 -30.70 -17.43
CA PHE A 303 1.78 -30.90 -16.13
C PHE A 303 2.68 -30.45 -14.98
N SER A 304 3.97 -30.78 -15.04
CA SER A 304 4.93 -30.39 -14.01
C SER A 304 5.16 -28.88 -13.97
N LEU A 305 5.29 -28.25 -15.14
CA LEU A 305 5.39 -26.79 -15.30
C LEU A 305 4.17 -26.08 -14.72
N PHE A 306 2.95 -26.58 -14.96
CA PHE A 306 1.74 -25.99 -14.39
C PHE A 306 1.84 -25.86 -12.86
N PHE A 307 2.26 -26.93 -12.17
CA PHE A 307 2.44 -26.88 -10.72
C PHE A 307 3.63 -26.02 -10.29
N VAL A 308 4.71 -25.95 -11.07
CA VAL A 308 5.84 -25.06 -10.79
C VAL A 308 5.41 -23.59 -10.82
N TYR A 309 4.65 -23.16 -11.83
CA TYR A 309 4.11 -21.81 -11.90
C TYR A 309 3.13 -21.52 -10.76
N LEU A 310 2.20 -22.45 -10.49
CA LEU A 310 1.23 -22.32 -9.40
C LEU A 310 1.92 -22.20 -8.03
N LEU A 311 2.91 -23.05 -7.76
CA LEU A 311 3.64 -23.05 -6.49
C LEU A 311 4.57 -21.84 -6.37
N ASN A 312 5.15 -21.32 -7.46
CA ASN A 312 5.83 -20.03 -7.45
C ASN A 312 4.89 -18.90 -7.03
N ALA A 313 3.70 -18.81 -7.64
CA ALA A 313 2.70 -17.79 -7.33
C ALA A 313 2.24 -17.87 -5.87
N ILE A 314 1.96 -19.08 -5.37
CA ILE A 314 1.61 -19.30 -3.97
C ILE A 314 2.78 -18.93 -3.03
N GLY A 315 4.01 -19.29 -3.40
CA GLY A 315 5.21 -19.05 -2.61
C GLY A 315 5.48 -17.57 -2.41
N ILE A 316 5.45 -16.79 -3.50
CA ILE A 316 5.67 -15.35 -3.42
C ILE A 316 4.55 -14.64 -2.65
N LEU A 317 3.28 -15.05 -2.85
CA LEU A 317 2.16 -14.50 -2.09
C LEU A 317 2.29 -14.80 -0.59
N PHE A 318 2.72 -16.00 -0.21
CA PHE A 318 2.98 -16.29 1.21
C PHE A 318 4.08 -15.39 1.78
N LEU A 319 5.20 -15.24 1.08
CA LEU A 319 6.32 -14.44 1.55
C LEU A 319 5.95 -12.95 1.70
N LEU A 320 5.07 -12.43 0.85
CA LEU A 320 4.57 -11.05 0.93
C LEU A 320 3.44 -10.85 1.96
N ILE A 321 2.55 -11.83 2.14
CA ILE A 321 1.39 -11.68 3.04
C ILE A 321 1.72 -12.06 4.49
N LEU A 322 2.63 -13.00 4.73
CA LEU A 322 2.92 -13.48 6.09
C LEU A 322 3.46 -12.40 7.05
N PRO A 323 4.28 -11.42 6.64
CA PRO A 323 4.64 -10.28 7.51
C PRO A 323 3.40 -9.52 8.00
N SER A 324 2.43 -9.29 7.11
CA SER A 324 1.12 -8.67 7.43
C SER A 324 0.32 -9.52 8.40
N PHE A 325 0.34 -10.83 8.21
CA PHE A 325 -0.32 -11.75 9.11
C PHE A 325 0.30 -11.73 10.52
N PHE A 326 1.63 -11.74 10.63
CA PHE A 326 2.30 -11.69 11.93
C PHE A 326 2.06 -10.37 12.65
N TRP A 327 2.15 -9.25 11.93
CA TRP A 327 1.80 -7.95 12.49
C TRP A 327 0.34 -7.90 12.95
N TYR A 328 -0.60 -8.41 12.14
CA TYR A 328 -2.03 -8.41 12.48
C TYR A 328 -2.34 -9.32 13.69
N SER A 329 -1.62 -10.43 13.83
CA SER A 329 -1.68 -11.26 15.04
C SER A 329 -1.32 -10.46 16.28
N ALA A 330 -0.30 -9.61 16.18
CA ALA A 330 0.11 -8.74 17.27
C ALA A 330 -0.88 -7.61 17.55
N PHE A 331 -1.31 -6.93 16.50
CA PHE A 331 -2.33 -5.91 16.56
C PHE A 331 -3.63 -6.37 17.25
N THR A 332 -4.04 -7.63 17.03
CA THR A 332 -5.27 -8.16 17.62
C THR A 332 -5.07 -8.91 18.93
N GLY A 333 -3.83 -9.23 19.30
CA GLY A 333 -3.49 -10.11 20.43
C GLY A 333 -4.12 -11.51 20.31
N ARG A 334 -4.46 -11.96 19.09
CA ARG A 334 -5.13 -13.25 18.86
C ARG A 334 -4.12 -14.36 18.61
N ILE A 335 -4.40 -15.52 19.19
CA ILE A 335 -3.68 -16.77 19.00
C ILE A 335 -4.15 -17.43 17.70
N TYR A 336 -3.23 -17.68 16.76
CA TYR A 336 -3.50 -18.30 15.47
C TYR A 336 -2.86 -19.67 15.36
N HIS A 337 -3.67 -20.69 15.10
CA HIS A 337 -3.15 -22.05 14.93
C HIS A 337 -2.86 -22.32 13.45
N ALA A 338 -1.58 -22.50 13.11
CA ALA A 338 -1.17 -22.89 11.77
C ALA A 338 -1.51 -24.36 11.53
N SER A 339 -2.40 -24.63 10.57
CA SER A 339 -2.73 -25.99 10.16
C SER A 339 -1.53 -26.68 9.50
N LYS A 340 -1.41 -27.99 9.66
CA LYS A 340 -0.37 -28.81 9.02
C LYS A 340 -0.32 -28.61 7.51
N LEU A 341 -1.48 -28.58 6.87
CA LEU A 341 -1.58 -28.41 5.42
C LEU A 341 -0.96 -27.09 4.95
N ARG A 342 -1.30 -25.98 5.61
CA ARG A 342 -0.79 -24.64 5.25
C ARG A 342 0.73 -24.52 5.39
N LEU A 343 1.31 -25.08 6.46
CA LEU A 343 2.76 -25.04 6.65
C LEU A 343 3.50 -25.92 5.64
N ALA A 344 2.98 -27.12 5.35
CA ALA A 344 3.56 -27.96 4.30
C ALA A 344 3.47 -27.28 2.92
N LEU A 345 2.35 -26.62 2.62
CA LEU A 345 2.17 -25.85 1.39
C LEU A 345 3.12 -24.64 1.32
N PHE A 346 3.31 -23.93 2.44
CA PHE A 346 4.26 -22.82 2.53
C PHE A 346 5.68 -23.26 2.15
N PHE A 347 6.21 -24.30 2.80
CA PHE A 347 7.58 -24.72 2.53
C PHE A 347 7.77 -25.34 1.16
N SER A 348 6.79 -26.11 0.67
CA SER A 348 6.84 -26.67 -0.68
C SER A 348 6.83 -25.57 -1.75
N SER A 349 5.95 -24.58 -1.63
CA SER A 349 5.89 -23.43 -2.54
C SER A 349 7.15 -22.55 -2.51
N VAL A 350 7.68 -22.25 -1.31
CA VAL A 350 8.96 -21.53 -1.17
C VAL A 350 10.13 -22.34 -1.74
N SER A 351 10.14 -23.67 -1.56
CA SER A 351 11.18 -24.52 -2.15
C SER A 351 11.14 -24.48 -3.68
N VAL A 352 9.96 -24.50 -4.30
CA VAL A 352 9.81 -24.33 -5.75
C VAL A 352 10.33 -22.97 -6.19
N LEU A 353 9.96 -21.90 -5.49
CA LEU A 353 10.41 -20.54 -5.80
C LEU A 353 11.94 -20.42 -5.78
N LEU A 354 12.63 -21.19 -4.94
CA LEU A 354 14.10 -21.20 -4.86
C LEU A 354 14.76 -22.09 -5.92
N ILE A 355 14.14 -23.22 -6.28
CA ILE A 355 14.72 -24.24 -7.18
C ILE A 355 14.43 -23.94 -8.65
N ALA A 356 13.23 -23.44 -8.93
CA ALA A 356 12.71 -23.15 -10.25
C ALA A 356 11.99 -21.79 -10.24
N PRO A 357 12.71 -20.67 -9.97
CA PRO A 357 12.12 -19.35 -9.87
C PRO A 357 11.46 -18.93 -11.18
N VAL A 358 10.24 -18.39 -11.04
CA VAL A 358 9.54 -17.62 -12.08
C VAL A 358 9.64 -16.11 -11.79
N PHE A 359 9.89 -15.76 -10.53
CA PHE A 359 10.04 -14.38 -10.07
C PHE A 359 11.50 -14.06 -9.77
N SER A 360 11.95 -12.90 -10.23
CA SER A 360 13.22 -12.29 -9.84
C SER A 360 12.94 -11.03 -9.05
N ILE A 361 13.53 -10.91 -7.87
CA ILE A 361 13.31 -9.77 -6.97
C ILE A 361 14.60 -8.97 -6.89
N SER A 362 14.55 -7.75 -7.42
CA SER A 362 15.68 -6.86 -7.48
C SER A 362 15.27 -5.43 -7.12
N ARG A 363 16.20 -4.49 -7.19
CA ARG A 363 15.93 -3.08 -6.95
C ARG A 363 15.49 -2.43 -8.26
N LEU A 364 14.45 -1.59 -8.22
CA LEU A 364 14.10 -0.77 -9.37
C LEU A 364 15.29 0.11 -9.78
N LYS A 365 15.61 0.06 -11.08
CA LYS A 365 16.73 0.82 -11.66
C LYS A 365 16.28 2.15 -12.24
N ASP A 366 15.00 2.29 -12.57
CA ASP A 366 14.45 3.55 -13.04
C ASP A 366 14.54 4.61 -11.94
N LYS A 367 14.89 5.84 -12.30
CA LYS A 367 14.97 6.97 -11.37
C LYS A 367 13.61 7.61 -11.10
N ALA A 368 12.61 7.34 -11.93
CA ALA A 368 11.25 7.88 -11.79
C ALA A 368 10.44 7.15 -10.72
N ILE A 369 10.71 5.86 -10.50
CA ILE A 369 9.95 4.98 -9.58
C ILE A 369 10.87 4.47 -8.48
N LEU A 370 10.38 4.46 -7.24
CA LEU A 370 11.10 3.94 -6.09
C LEU A 370 10.51 2.62 -5.66
N GLY A 371 11.36 1.64 -5.38
CA GLY A 371 10.94 0.43 -4.69
C GLY A 371 11.64 -0.84 -5.13
N VAL A 372 10.92 -1.94 -5.01
CA VAL A 372 11.38 -3.28 -5.36
C VAL A 372 10.83 -3.64 -6.73
N ASP A 373 11.71 -4.16 -7.58
CA ASP A 373 11.37 -4.67 -8.88
C ASP A 373 11.11 -6.17 -8.77
N ILE A 374 9.87 -6.60 -8.95
CA ILE A 374 9.50 -8.01 -9.03
C ILE A 374 9.27 -8.33 -10.50
N GLN A 375 10.28 -8.90 -11.15
CA GLN A 375 10.24 -9.30 -12.55
C GLN A 375 9.74 -10.74 -12.68
N THR A 376 9.09 -11.03 -13.78
CA THR A 376 8.67 -12.38 -14.18
C THR A 376 9.52 -12.87 -15.36
N GLY A 377 9.69 -14.19 -15.44
CA GLY A 377 10.35 -14.84 -16.56
C GLY A 377 9.98 -16.31 -16.65
N PHE A 378 10.51 -16.99 -17.66
CA PHE A 378 10.33 -18.45 -17.76
C PHE A 378 10.90 -19.14 -16.52
N ALA A 379 10.21 -20.19 -16.06
CA ALA A 379 10.69 -21.00 -14.96
C ALA A 379 12.06 -21.57 -15.31
N ASN A 380 13.08 -21.28 -14.49
CA ASN A 380 14.45 -21.74 -14.73
C ASN A 380 14.86 -22.78 -13.69
N ASN A 381 14.93 -24.05 -14.08
CA ASN A 381 15.28 -25.15 -13.18
C ASN A 381 16.80 -25.19 -12.93
N ILE A 382 17.21 -24.89 -11.69
CA ILE A 382 18.63 -24.74 -11.34
C ILE A 382 19.30 -26.08 -11.04
N PHE A 383 18.57 -27.03 -10.45
CA PHE A 383 19.16 -28.23 -9.84
C PHE A 383 18.83 -29.54 -10.56
N PHE A 384 17.75 -29.57 -11.35
CA PHE A 384 17.23 -30.81 -11.91
C PHE A 384 17.26 -30.79 -13.44
N SER A 385 17.27 -31.98 -14.04
CA SER A 385 17.28 -32.11 -15.50
C SER A 385 15.89 -31.96 -16.13
N SER A 386 14.82 -31.99 -15.32
CA SER A 386 13.44 -31.87 -15.79
C SER A 386 12.52 -31.30 -14.71
N PHE A 387 11.39 -30.69 -15.09
CA PHE A 387 10.46 -30.11 -14.12
C PHE A 387 9.67 -31.18 -13.36
N PHE A 388 9.52 -32.38 -13.92
CA PHE A 388 8.96 -33.51 -13.19
C PHE A 388 9.77 -33.88 -11.95
N GLN A 389 11.10 -33.82 -12.04
CA GLN A 389 11.97 -34.05 -10.88
C GLN A 389 11.77 -32.98 -9.80
N VAL A 390 11.57 -31.71 -10.21
CA VAL A 390 11.22 -30.62 -9.28
C VAL A 390 9.90 -30.93 -8.57
N LEU A 391 8.85 -31.27 -9.32
CA LEU A 391 7.54 -31.57 -8.75
C LEU A 391 7.59 -32.79 -7.81
N PHE A 392 8.30 -33.85 -8.21
CA PHE A 392 8.48 -35.04 -7.38
C PHE A 392 9.22 -34.70 -6.08
N PHE A 393 10.33 -33.96 -6.15
CA PHE A 393 11.07 -33.49 -4.98
C PHE A 393 10.17 -32.71 -4.03
N VAL A 394 9.38 -31.78 -4.56
CA VAL A 394 8.49 -30.91 -3.78
C VAL A 394 7.35 -31.69 -3.14
N ALA A 395 6.80 -32.71 -3.83
CA ALA A 395 5.82 -33.62 -3.27
C ALA A 395 6.38 -34.43 -2.09
N VAL A 396 7.64 -34.89 -2.20
CA VAL A 396 8.35 -35.55 -1.10
C VAL A 396 8.56 -34.60 0.08
N VAL A 397 9.03 -33.38 -0.17
CA VAL A 397 9.21 -32.35 0.87
C VAL A 397 7.88 -32.04 1.57
N PHE A 398 6.80 -31.87 0.80
CA PHE A 398 5.46 -31.63 1.33
C PHE A 398 5.00 -32.78 2.24
N LEU A 399 5.10 -34.02 1.79
CA LEU A 399 4.71 -35.20 2.56
C LEU A 399 5.55 -35.36 3.83
N LEU A 400 6.87 -35.19 3.71
CA LEU A 400 7.80 -35.26 4.83
C LEU A 400 7.44 -34.23 5.90
N LEU A 401 7.26 -32.96 5.52
CA LEU A 401 6.88 -31.90 6.44
C LEU A 401 5.51 -32.15 7.08
N TYR A 402 4.53 -32.62 6.30
CA TYR A 402 3.20 -32.96 6.80
C TYR A 402 3.26 -34.03 7.91
N LEU A 403 4.07 -35.08 7.71
CA LEU A 403 4.26 -36.17 8.66
C LEU A 403 5.08 -35.71 9.89
N LEU A 404 6.20 -35.04 9.67
CA LEU A 404 7.11 -34.57 10.73
C LEU A 404 6.46 -33.55 11.66
N MET A 405 5.46 -32.81 11.19
CA MET A 405 4.77 -31.79 11.99
C MET A 405 3.94 -32.35 13.15
N LYS A 406 3.72 -33.67 13.21
CA LYS A 406 3.24 -34.32 14.44
C LYS A 406 4.27 -34.24 15.58
N TYR A 407 5.56 -34.28 15.26
CA TYR A 407 6.66 -34.35 16.22
C TYR A 407 7.42 -33.03 16.36
N PHE A 408 7.55 -32.25 15.28
CA PHE A 408 8.37 -31.04 15.20
C PHE A 408 7.57 -29.78 14.85
N LYS A 409 6.31 -29.67 15.30
CA LYS A 409 5.46 -28.50 15.01
C LYS A 409 6.16 -27.17 15.32
N MET A 410 6.79 -27.06 16.50
CA MET A 410 7.40 -25.79 16.94
C MET A 410 8.64 -25.38 16.12
N PRO A 411 9.65 -26.25 15.93
CA PRO A 411 10.77 -25.94 15.03
C PRO A 411 10.33 -25.53 13.62
N ILE A 412 9.33 -26.20 13.05
CA ILE A 412 8.80 -25.90 11.71
C ILE A 412 8.17 -24.50 11.67
N ILE A 413 7.42 -24.12 12.70
CA ILE A 413 6.82 -22.78 12.79
C ILE A 413 7.90 -21.71 12.95
N TYR A 414 8.89 -21.92 13.81
CA TYR A 414 10.03 -21.00 13.93
C TYR A 414 10.77 -20.83 12.61
N PHE A 415 11.00 -21.93 11.89
CA PHE A 415 11.65 -21.87 10.59
C PHE A 415 10.81 -21.10 9.56
N ALA A 416 9.47 -21.20 9.60
CA ALA A 416 8.59 -20.44 8.72
C ALA A 416 8.63 -18.93 9.02
N VAL A 417 8.61 -18.58 10.31
CA VAL A 417 8.75 -17.18 10.77
C VAL A 417 10.10 -16.62 10.34
N ILE A 418 11.20 -17.35 10.59
CA ILE A 418 12.56 -16.92 10.20
C ILE A 418 12.67 -16.75 8.68
N THR A 419 12.17 -17.71 7.90
CA THR A 419 12.18 -17.63 6.43
C THR A 419 11.45 -16.39 5.94
N THR A 420 10.27 -16.12 6.50
CA THR A 420 9.47 -14.94 6.18
C THR A 420 10.19 -13.64 6.57
N LEU A 421 10.80 -13.60 7.76
CA LEU A 421 11.56 -12.43 8.23
C LEU A 421 12.80 -12.17 7.38
N LEU A 422 13.52 -13.21 6.98
CA LEU A 422 14.69 -13.09 6.08
C LEU A 422 14.26 -12.52 4.72
N PHE A 423 13.17 -13.03 4.15
CA PHE A 423 12.61 -12.48 2.93
C PHE A 423 12.20 -11.01 3.11
N PHE A 424 11.47 -10.69 4.17
CA PHE A 424 11.04 -9.31 4.42
C PHE A 424 12.22 -8.36 4.65
N THR A 425 13.26 -8.82 5.34
CA THR A 425 14.51 -8.09 5.52
C THR A 425 15.16 -7.78 4.18
N TYR A 426 15.26 -8.78 3.30
CA TYR A 426 15.82 -8.62 1.96
C TYR A 426 14.96 -7.65 1.13
N TYR A 427 13.64 -7.76 1.20
CA TYR A 427 12.71 -6.86 0.53
C TYR A 427 12.89 -5.40 0.96
N ILE A 428 12.85 -5.14 2.28
CA ILE A 428 13.05 -3.80 2.84
C ILE A 428 14.44 -3.27 2.49
N TYR A 429 15.47 -4.12 2.50
CA TYR A 429 16.80 -3.73 2.07
C TYR A 429 16.82 -3.23 0.62
N LEU A 430 16.20 -3.96 -0.32
CA LEU A 430 16.12 -3.55 -1.73
C LEU A 430 15.36 -2.23 -1.88
N PHE A 431 14.19 -2.11 -1.25
CA PHE A 431 13.37 -0.90 -1.28
C PHE A 431 14.16 0.30 -0.73
N PHE A 432 14.74 0.14 0.46
CA PHE A 432 15.47 1.19 1.14
C PHE A 432 16.73 1.62 0.37
N THR A 433 17.40 0.67 -0.27
CA THR A 433 18.53 0.97 -1.16
C THR A 433 18.08 1.78 -2.38
N SER A 434 16.94 1.45 -3.00
CA SER A 434 16.34 2.26 -4.08
C SER A 434 16.10 3.69 -3.63
N LEU A 435 15.50 3.84 -2.44
CA LEU A 435 15.18 5.12 -1.84
C LEU A 435 16.44 5.96 -1.56
N ILE A 436 17.48 5.36 -0.96
CA ILE A 436 18.74 6.03 -0.69
C ILE A 436 19.36 6.56 -2.00
N PHE A 437 19.45 5.72 -3.04
CA PHE A 437 20.05 6.15 -4.30
C PHE A 437 19.29 7.33 -4.93
N TYR A 438 17.96 7.30 -4.89
CA TYR A 438 17.16 8.42 -5.37
C TYR A 438 17.46 9.72 -4.62
N TYR A 439 17.46 9.68 -3.28
CA TYR A 439 17.70 10.89 -2.48
C TYR A 439 19.15 11.39 -2.58
N ILE A 440 20.13 10.50 -2.66
CA ILE A 440 21.54 10.85 -2.87
C ILE A 440 21.77 11.49 -4.24
N ASP A 441 21.01 11.12 -5.27
CA ASP A 441 21.11 11.74 -6.59
C ASP A 441 20.37 13.10 -6.62
N ILE A 442 19.11 13.14 -6.15
CA ILE A 442 18.24 14.30 -6.35
C ILE A 442 18.58 15.47 -5.42
N ILE A 443 18.95 15.23 -4.15
CA ILE A 443 19.20 16.30 -3.18
C ILE A 443 20.41 17.16 -3.61
N PRO A 444 21.58 16.59 -3.96
CA PRO A 444 22.72 17.36 -4.46
C PRO A 444 22.41 18.07 -5.78
N ALA A 445 21.66 17.43 -6.70
CA ALA A 445 21.25 18.06 -7.95
C ALA A 445 20.39 19.31 -7.71
N LEU A 446 19.45 19.25 -6.77
CA LEU A 446 18.63 20.40 -6.37
C LEU A 446 19.46 21.50 -5.71
N PHE A 447 20.45 21.14 -4.87
CA PHE A 447 21.38 22.11 -4.30
C PHE A 447 22.23 22.80 -5.38
N ALA A 448 22.78 22.02 -6.32
CA ALA A 448 23.57 22.55 -7.43
C ALA A 448 22.74 23.49 -8.33
N ALA A 449 21.46 23.17 -8.52
CA ALA A 449 20.50 24.02 -9.24
C ALA A 449 19.98 25.22 -8.42
N SER A 450 20.52 25.48 -7.21
CA SER A 450 20.09 26.54 -6.29
C SER A 450 18.60 26.47 -5.88
N ARG A 451 17.99 25.28 -5.94
CA ARG A 451 16.59 25.02 -5.56
C ARG A 451 16.46 24.68 -4.07
N LEU A 452 16.96 25.57 -3.20
CA LEU A 452 17.13 25.31 -1.76
C LEU A 452 15.85 24.88 -1.03
N PHE A 453 14.70 25.45 -1.40
CA PHE A 453 13.41 25.09 -0.79
C PHE A 453 13.05 23.62 -1.05
N LEU A 454 13.25 23.15 -2.28
CA LEU A 454 13.01 21.76 -2.66
C LEU A 454 14.02 20.86 -1.98
N SER A 455 15.31 21.23 -2.01
CA SER A 455 16.38 20.49 -1.32
C SER A 455 16.05 20.27 0.17
N PHE A 456 15.55 21.30 0.86
CA PHE A 456 15.14 21.19 2.26
C PHE A 456 14.00 20.19 2.46
N HIS A 457 12.93 20.26 1.66
CA HIS A 457 11.80 19.32 1.76
C HIS A 457 12.22 17.89 1.45
N PHE A 458 13.02 17.67 0.41
CA PHE A 458 13.53 16.35 0.06
C PHE A 458 14.46 15.78 1.13
N LEU A 459 15.25 16.62 1.80
CA LEU A 459 16.06 16.20 2.95
C LEU A 459 15.17 15.78 4.13
N VAL A 460 14.10 16.51 4.42
CA VAL A 460 13.13 16.16 5.46
C VAL A 460 12.40 14.86 5.09
N PHE A 461 11.95 14.70 3.84
CA PHE A 461 11.33 13.48 3.36
C PHE A 461 12.28 12.29 3.48
N PHE A 462 13.55 12.48 3.13
CA PHE A 462 14.57 11.44 3.26
C PHE A 462 14.77 11.02 4.71
N ALA A 463 14.90 11.98 5.64
CA ALA A 463 15.04 11.71 7.06
C ALA A 463 13.83 10.96 7.64
N ILE A 464 12.61 11.36 7.26
CA ILE A 464 11.36 10.69 7.65
C ILE A 464 11.33 9.26 7.11
N ASN A 465 11.69 9.05 5.84
CA ASN A 465 11.73 7.71 5.25
C ASN A 465 12.75 6.82 5.95
N ILE A 466 13.96 7.31 6.24
CA ILE A 466 14.97 6.56 7.02
C ILE A 466 14.38 6.14 8.36
N LEU A 467 13.81 7.09 9.10
CA LEU A 467 13.20 6.79 10.39
C LEU A 467 12.06 5.77 10.26
N PHE A 468 11.19 5.94 9.27
CA PHE A 468 10.05 5.07 9.02
C PHE A 468 10.47 3.63 8.71
N TYR A 469 11.35 3.43 7.72
CA TYR A 469 11.79 2.09 7.31
C TYR A 469 12.65 1.42 8.38
N VAL A 470 13.63 2.12 8.95
CA VAL A 470 14.53 1.54 9.95
C VAL A 470 13.81 1.28 11.26
N ALA A 471 13.10 2.28 11.82
CA ALA A 471 12.38 2.09 13.06
C ALA A 471 11.22 1.11 12.88
N GLY A 472 10.42 1.24 11.82
CA GLY A 472 9.33 0.31 11.54
C GLY A 472 9.79 -1.14 11.44
N PHE A 473 10.94 -1.38 10.81
CA PHE A 473 11.49 -2.72 10.65
C PHE A 473 12.02 -3.29 11.98
N ILE A 474 12.82 -2.53 12.73
CA ILE A 474 13.32 -2.94 14.05
C ILE A 474 12.15 -3.27 14.97
N MET A 475 11.10 -2.45 14.95
CA MET A 475 9.92 -2.65 15.78
C MET A 475 9.09 -3.83 15.35
N LEU A 476 8.99 -4.12 14.05
CA LEU A 476 8.34 -5.34 13.59
C LEU A 476 9.06 -6.59 14.12
N ILE A 477 10.39 -6.61 14.04
CA ILE A 477 11.20 -7.72 14.59
C ILE A 477 10.96 -7.83 16.10
N ASP A 478 11.06 -6.71 16.81
CA ASP A 478 10.86 -6.67 18.26
C ASP A 478 9.49 -7.18 18.66
N GLU A 479 8.41 -6.77 17.98
CA GLU A 479 7.06 -7.26 18.27
C GLU A 479 6.89 -8.74 17.96
N ILE A 480 7.40 -9.22 16.83
CA ILE A 480 7.33 -10.66 16.48
C ILE A 480 8.07 -11.52 17.51
N ILE A 481 9.20 -11.02 18.04
CA ILE A 481 9.98 -11.68 19.10
C ILE A 481 9.27 -11.57 20.47
N LYS A 482 8.87 -10.36 20.90
CA LYS A 482 8.33 -10.06 22.23
C LYS A 482 6.95 -10.65 22.47
N GLU A 483 6.06 -10.51 21.50
CA GLU A 483 4.70 -11.02 21.61
C GLU A 483 4.64 -12.53 21.75
N LYS A 484 5.76 -13.22 21.48
CA LYS A 484 5.75 -14.64 21.25
C LYS A 484 4.66 -14.98 20.24
N VAL A 485 4.72 -14.38 19.05
CA VAL A 485 3.89 -14.83 17.90
C VAL A 485 3.95 -16.36 17.79
N TYR A 486 5.09 -16.98 18.13
CA TYR A 486 5.25 -18.43 18.27
C TYR A 486 4.46 -19.10 19.42
N LYS A 487 4.25 -18.45 20.57
CA LYS A 487 3.32 -18.95 21.60
C LYS A 487 1.87 -18.80 21.17
N ASN A 488 1.58 -17.83 20.32
CA ASN A 488 0.28 -17.68 19.69
C ASN A 488 0.02 -18.75 18.60
N PHE A 489 1.03 -19.56 18.24
CA PHE A 489 0.91 -20.72 17.36
C PHE A 489 0.92 -22.08 18.09
N LEU A 490 1.15 -22.08 19.42
CA LEU A 490 0.95 -23.24 20.29
C LEU A 490 -0.53 -23.61 20.24
#